data_AF-A0A2V2UIJ3-F1
#
_entry.id   AF-A0A2V2UIJ3-F1
#
_cell.length_a   1.000
_cell.length_b   1.000
_cell.length_c   1.000
_cell.angle_alpha   90.00
_cell.angle_beta   90.00
_cell.angle_gamma   90.00
#
_symmetry.space_group_name_H-M   'P 1'
#
loop_
_entity.id
_entity.type
_entity.pdbx_description
1 polymer ?
#
loop_
_entity_poly.entity_id
_entity_poly.type
_entity_poly.pdbx_seq_one_letter_code
_entity_poly.pdbx_strand_id
1 'polypeptide(L)'
;MTRLMFCMRMHRGLRFQLKDQLSRTMNEYIGAMAELHCLSIYTTELEEKRLYLQEHYTRNVIRSHDRTTLNFHDRDTSGKNKELQDIIDDLKKHDERWLFADGLKVTTKHAKKYSGKDWGKVLKNKPEELLARFKFEQALACHVPDDCIQNVEFHLEPDALVTSFNVRHSTELTTGEIDRRLEQFPPREMNRLYHDPNGAKVSLDRAIVEVCRALDIPETKFQGLYFDEFVEELGGKGHLVDKDAYESEIGDLLMLLDKIHNENRSLQCTLEKSAEEFRRQTASTLREQEALRQRNNELHAEIGRMRDLVEKLKDLADKQASELELFKLQKNQAIQMRTQRNLSTFKGDNTAEPLYCVTLDELHEQMKQCELLENEAAQLQKQLEDLNQTHDNLLVHLNTVTQEKKGMETENEQLKDELQIA
;
A
#
# COMPACT_ATOMS: atom_id res chain seq x y z
N MET A 1 67.69 129.50 48.85
CA MET A 1 68.38 128.18 49.01
C MET A 1 67.70 127.26 50.04
N THR A 2 67.00 127.78 51.06
CA THR A 2 66.40 126.99 52.16
C THR A 2 65.05 126.29 51.85
N ARG A 3 64.21 126.83 50.94
CA ARG A 3 62.90 126.22 50.58
C ARG A 3 62.98 124.95 49.71
N LEU A 4 64.00 124.82 48.85
CA LEU A 4 64.16 123.69 47.90
C LEU A 4 64.67 122.41 48.57
N MET A 5 65.58 122.52 49.56
CA MET A 5 66.03 121.37 50.34
C MET A 5 64.93 120.78 51.23
N PHE A 6 64.05 121.61 51.79
CA PHE A 6 62.93 121.16 52.62
C PHE A 6 61.90 120.36 51.80
N CYS A 7 61.59 120.81 50.57
CA CYS A 7 60.69 120.11 49.65
C CYS A 7 61.26 118.75 49.17
N MET A 8 62.55 118.66 48.83
CA MET A 8 63.16 117.38 48.40
C MET A 8 63.26 116.33 49.52
N ARG A 9 63.55 116.75 50.76
CA ARG A 9 63.60 115.84 51.92
C ARG A 9 62.22 115.28 52.24
N MET A 10 61.18 116.12 52.17
CA MET A 10 59.79 115.70 52.36
C MET A 10 59.32 114.76 51.23
N HIS A 11 59.67 115.04 49.97
CA HIS A 11 59.27 114.17 48.85
C HIS A 11 59.94 112.79 48.90
N ARG A 12 61.23 112.71 49.31
CA ARG A 12 61.92 111.43 49.52
C ARG A 12 61.32 110.64 50.69
N GLY A 13 60.96 111.30 51.79
CA GLY A 13 60.24 110.68 52.91
C GLY A 13 58.88 110.12 52.48
N LEU A 14 58.10 110.92 51.75
CA LEU A 14 56.79 110.50 51.22
C LEU A 14 56.91 109.32 50.26
N ARG A 15 57.91 109.33 49.35
CA ARG A 15 58.15 108.22 48.41
C ARG A 15 58.56 106.94 49.12
N PHE A 16 59.39 107.04 50.16
CA PHE A 16 59.79 105.87 50.94
C PHE A 16 58.61 105.30 51.73
N GLN A 17 57.80 106.16 52.36
CA GLN A 17 56.55 105.74 53.01
C GLN A 17 55.58 105.08 52.03
N LEU A 18 55.36 105.66 50.85
CA LEU A 18 54.52 105.06 49.83
C LEU A 18 55.06 103.72 49.36
N LYS A 19 56.39 103.60 49.18
CA LYS A 19 57.02 102.35 48.75
C LYS A 19 56.94 101.27 49.82
N ASP A 20 57.17 101.61 51.09
CA ASP A 20 57.04 100.68 52.21
C ASP A 20 55.58 100.26 52.40
N GLN A 21 54.62 101.21 52.31
CA GLN A 21 53.19 100.87 52.30
C GLN A 21 52.83 99.96 51.12
N LEU A 22 53.28 100.28 49.91
CA LEU A 22 53.01 99.45 48.73
C LEU A 22 53.58 98.03 48.91
N SER A 23 54.83 97.91 49.38
CA SER A 23 55.45 96.60 49.62
C SER A 23 54.73 95.82 50.72
N ARG A 24 54.24 96.47 51.77
CA ARG A 24 53.41 95.81 52.79
C ARG A 24 52.10 95.33 52.20
N THR A 25 51.37 96.18 51.48
CA THR A 25 50.11 95.79 50.82
C THR A 25 50.30 94.69 49.78
N MET A 26 51.43 94.69 49.06
CA MET A 26 51.76 93.65 48.08
C MET A 26 52.03 92.31 48.76
N ASN A 27 52.77 92.30 49.87
CA ASN A 27 53.05 91.08 50.62
C ASN A 27 51.79 90.53 51.30
N GLU A 28 50.93 91.41 51.83
CA GLU A 28 49.61 91.03 52.35
C GLU A 28 48.73 90.44 51.24
N TYR A 29 48.74 91.02 50.05
CA TYR A 29 48.01 90.51 48.89
C TYR A 29 48.54 89.15 48.41
N ILE A 30 49.86 88.97 48.34
CA ILE A 30 50.48 87.69 47.96
C ILE A 30 50.18 86.61 49.02
N GLY A 31 50.22 86.98 50.31
CA GLY A 31 49.82 86.09 51.41
C GLY A 31 48.37 85.65 51.27
N ALA A 32 47.45 86.60 51.10
CA ALA A 32 46.04 86.31 50.89
C ALA A 32 45.77 85.46 49.63
N MET A 33 46.52 85.70 48.55
CA MET A 33 46.40 84.92 47.31
C MET A 33 46.89 83.47 47.49
N ALA A 34 48.00 83.25 48.22
CA ALA A 34 48.49 81.91 48.51
C ALA A 34 47.51 81.14 49.41
N GLU A 35 46.95 81.80 50.43
CA GLU A 35 45.91 81.23 51.27
C GLU A 35 44.67 80.86 50.46
N LEU A 36 44.20 81.76 49.58
CA LEU A 36 43.04 81.50 48.71
C LEU A 36 43.31 80.34 47.74
N HIS A 37 44.52 80.23 47.20
CA HIS A 37 44.90 79.12 46.34
C HIS A 37 44.94 77.78 47.10
N CYS A 38 45.52 77.76 48.32
CA CYS A 38 45.50 76.58 49.18
C CYS A 38 44.07 76.16 49.55
N LEU A 39 43.20 77.12 49.88
CA LEU A 39 41.78 76.86 50.13
C LEU A 39 41.08 76.33 48.87
N SER A 40 41.36 76.89 47.70
CA SER A 40 40.81 76.40 46.43
C SER A 40 41.20 74.95 46.15
N ILE A 41 42.46 74.58 46.35
CA ILE A 41 42.92 73.19 46.18
C ILE A 41 42.19 72.29 47.18
N TYR A 42 42.12 72.69 48.45
CA TYR A 42 41.42 71.92 49.47
C TYR A 42 39.93 71.73 49.13
N THR A 43 39.27 72.76 48.59
CA THR A 43 37.88 72.63 48.13
C THR A 43 37.73 71.66 46.97
N THR A 44 38.66 71.66 46.00
CA THR A 44 38.61 70.70 44.88
C THR A 44 38.81 69.26 45.34
N GLU A 45 39.75 69.01 46.26
CA GLU A 45 39.97 67.67 46.82
C GLU A 45 38.74 67.19 47.60
N LEU A 46 38.10 68.08 48.38
CA LEU A 46 36.86 67.76 49.08
C LEU A 46 35.72 67.43 48.11
N GLU A 47 35.60 68.15 46.99
CA GLU A 47 34.60 67.87 45.97
C GLU A 47 34.84 66.52 45.27
N GLU A 48 36.08 66.19 44.93
CA GLU A 48 36.43 64.88 44.37
C GLU A 48 36.10 63.74 45.34
N LYS A 49 36.43 63.90 46.63
CA LYS A 49 36.09 62.91 47.66
C LYS A 49 34.59 62.74 47.82
N ARG A 50 33.83 63.84 47.78
CA ARG A 50 32.37 63.82 47.84
C ARG A 50 31.78 63.06 46.65
N LEU A 51 32.26 63.34 45.43
CA LEU A 51 31.81 62.67 44.21
C LEU A 51 32.15 61.18 44.22
N TYR A 52 33.37 60.82 44.63
CA TYR A 52 33.78 59.43 44.78
C TYR A 52 32.89 58.65 45.75
N LEU A 53 32.58 59.24 46.92
CA LEU A 53 31.68 58.64 47.89
C LEU A 53 30.26 58.47 47.33
N GLN A 54 29.77 59.46 46.60
CA GLN A 54 28.44 59.40 45.97
C GLN A 54 28.36 58.33 44.88
N GLU A 55 29.37 58.23 44.01
CA GLU A 55 29.45 57.18 42.98
C GLU A 55 29.56 55.79 43.61
N HIS A 56 30.41 55.64 44.63
CA HIS A 56 30.56 54.38 45.33
C HIS A 56 29.27 53.95 46.05
N TYR A 57 28.58 54.90 46.69
CA TYR A 57 27.29 54.64 47.32
C TYR A 57 26.24 54.21 46.29
N THR A 58 26.07 54.97 45.20
CA THR A 58 25.10 54.66 44.15
C THR A 58 25.41 53.32 43.48
N ARG A 59 26.67 53.02 43.16
CA ARG A 59 27.11 51.74 42.61
C ARG A 59 26.80 50.57 43.57
N ASN A 60 27.02 50.75 44.87
CA ASN A 60 26.72 49.70 45.85
C ASN A 60 25.22 49.51 46.07
N VAL A 61 24.42 50.59 46.02
CA VAL A 61 22.96 50.51 46.09
C VAL A 61 22.40 49.78 44.88
N ILE A 62 22.87 50.07 43.67
CA ILE A 62 22.44 49.36 42.45
C ILE A 62 22.83 47.89 42.53
N ARG A 63 24.09 47.58 42.87
CA ARG A 63 24.57 46.20 42.97
C ARG A 63 23.86 45.40 44.08
N SER A 64 23.52 46.03 45.20
CA SER A 64 22.78 45.38 46.29
C SER A 64 21.31 45.20 45.93
N HIS A 65 20.70 46.15 45.20
CA HIS A 65 19.34 46.02 44.70
C HIS A 65 19.22 44.90 43.65
N ASP A 66 20.15 44.84 42.68
CA ASP A 66 20.20 43.78 41.67
C ASP A 66 20.42 42.41 42.32
N ARG A 67 21.35 42.28 43.28
CA ARG A 67 21.54 41.01 44.00
C ARG A 67 20.30 40.62 44.81
N THR A 68 19.64 41.57 45.47
CA THR A 68 18.44 41.28 46.26
C THR A 68 17.27 40.87 45.38
N THR A 69 17.06 41.56 44.26
CA THR A 69 16.00 41.24 43.28
C THR A 69 16.26 39.92 42.57
N LEU A 70 17.50 39.66 42.10
CA LEU A 70 17.89 38.36 41.53
C LEU A 70 17.71 37.22 42.54
N ASN A 71 18.17 37.37 43.78
CA ASN A 71 18.03 36.31 44.78
C ASN A 71 16.57 36.06 45.19
N PHE A 72 15.74 37.09 45.21
CA PHE A 72 14.30 36.96 45.49
C PHE A 72 13.59 36.28 44.33
N HIS A 73 13.85 36.71 43.09
CA HIS A 73 13.29 36.08 41.90
C HIS A 73 13.76 34.63 41.75
N ASP A 74 15.03 34.34 42.01
CA ASP A 74 15.59 33.00 41.89
C ASP A 74 15.02 32.05 42.96
N ARG A 75 14.83 32.51 44.21
CA ARG A 75 14.14 31.73 45.24
C ARG A 75 12.66 31.53 44.96
N ASP A 76 11.95 32.57 44.53
CA ASP A 76 10.53 32.48 44.19
C ASP A 76 10.32 31.56 42.96
N THR A 77 11.20 31.66 41.96
CA THR A 77 11.17 30.80 40.77
C THR A 77 11.59 29.36 41.11
N SER A 78 12.58 29.16 41.98
CA SER A 78 13.00 27.84 42.46
C SER A 78 11.91 27.18 43.30
N GLY A 79 11.24 27.93 44.18
CA GLY A 79 10.09 27.48 44.95
C GLY A 79 8.94 27.04 44.05
N LYS A 80 8.54 27.89 43.10
CA LYS A 80 7.52 27.57 42.11
C LYS A 80 7.88 26.39 41.22
N ASN A 81 9.14 26.28 40.78
CA ASN A 81 9.60 25.12 40.01
C ASN A 81 9.53 23.83 40.83
N LYS A 82 9.84 23.88 42.13
CA LYS A 82 9.70 22.74 43.02
C LYS A 82 8.23 22.36 43.21
N GLU A 83 7.36 23.34 43.48
CA GLU A 83 5.92 23.10 43.59
C GLU A 83 5.33 22.51 42.30
N LEU A 84 5.71 23.05 41.13
CA LEU A 84 5.32 22.52 39.84
C LEU A 84 5.85 21.10 39.62
N GLN A 85 7.09 20.81 40.03
CA GLN A 85 7.66 19.48 39.94
C GLN A 85 6.92 18.49 40.84
N ASP A 86 6.59 18.88 42.07
CA ASP A 86 5.81 18.08 43.01
C ASP A 86 4.41 17.82 42.45
N ILE A 87 3.76 18.82 41.83
CA ILE A 87 2.47 18.67 41.14
C ILE A 87 2.61 17.72 39.93
N ILE A 88 3.65 17.85 39.12
CA ILE A 88 3.90 16.97 37.97
C ILE A 88 4.06 15.53 38.45
N ASP A 89 4.84 15.31 39.51
CA ASP A 89 5.10 13.98 40.03
C ASP A 89 3.87 13.38 40.73
N ASP A 90 2.97 14.21 41.27
CA ASP A 90 1.66 13.78 41.73
C ASP A 90 0.72 13.42 40.57
N LEU A 91 0.62 14.28 39.54
CA LEU A 91 -0.20 14.04 38.35
C LEU A 91 0.25 12.80 37.57
N LYS A 92 1.56 12.53 37.48
CA LYS A 92 2.09 11.30 36.87
C LYS A 92 1.59 10.03 37.56
N LYS A 93 1.30 10.07 38.86
CA LYS A 93 0.72 8.91 39.57
C LYS A 93 -0.71 8.62 39.15
N HIS A 94 -1.38 9.56 38.49
CA HIS A 94 -2.75 9.43 37.99
C HIS A 94 -2.82 9.36 36.46
N ASP A 95 -1.67 9.26 35.77
CA ASP A 95 -1.64 9.17 34.31
C ASP A 95 -2.11 7.78 33.87
N GLU A 96 -3.26 7.74 33.20
CA GLU A 96 -3.88 6.53 32.64
C GLU A 96 -3.09 5.92 31.46
N ARG A 97 -2.06 6.62 30.95
CA ARG A 97 -1.15 6.10 29.90
C ARG A 97 -0.04 5.20 30.45
N TRP A 98 -0.21 4.68 31.67
CA TRP A 98 0.76 3.79 32.28
C TRP A 98 0.96 2.52 31.42
N LEU A 99 2.21 2.05 31.37
CA LEU A 99 2.56 0.81 30.68
C LEU A 99 2.73 -0.30 31.71
N PHE A 100 2.05 -1.42 31.49
CA PHE A 100 2.24 -2.59 32.32
C PHE A 100 3.60 -3.22 32.03
N ALA A 101 4.53 -3.11 32.99
CA ALA A 101 5.87 -3.68 32.84
C ALA A 101 5.81 -5.22 32.91
N ASP A 102 6.47 -5.89 31.95
CA ASP A 102 6.51 -7.36 31.92
C ASP A 102 7.60 -7.96 32.84
N GLY A 103 7.81 -7.32 34.00
CA GLY A 103 8.82 -7.71 34.98
C GLY A 103 8.36 -8.84 35.91
N LEU A 104 9.16 -9.07 36.97
CA LEU A 104 8.80 -10.01 38.03
C LEU A 104 7.54 -9.54 38.76
N LYS A 105 6.61 -10.48 38.97
CA LYS A 105 5.27 -10.21 39.53
C LYS A 105 5.13 -10.85 40.90
N VAL A 106 4.55 -10.12 41.83
CA VAL A 106 4.14 -10.59 43.16
C VAL A 106 2.65 -10.45 43.33
N THR A 107 2.06 -11.30 44.17
CA THR A 107 0.63 -11.25 44.50
C THR A 107 0.47 -10.88 45.96
N THR A 108 -0.32 -9.84 46.22
CA THR A 108 -0.57 -9.28 47.54
C THR A 108 -2.08 -9.26 47.80
N LYS A 109 -2.48 -9.39 49.07
CA LYS A 109 -3.90 -9.45 49.47
C LYS A 109 -4.33 -8.10 50.05
N HIS A 110 -5.49 -7.62 49.60
CA HIS A 110 -6.04 -6.31 49.94
C HIS A 110 -7.50 -6.41 50.34
N ALA A 111 -7.99 -5.39 51.03
CA ALA A 111 -9.40 -5.26 51.38
C ALA A 111 -9.87 -3.81 51.24
N LYS A 112 -11.11 -3.62 50.81
CA LYS A 112 -11.74 -2.31 50.66
C LYS A 112 -13.18 -2.36 51.16
N LYS A 113 -13.64 -1.27 51.77
CA LYS A 113 -14.98 -1.15 52.37
C LYS A 113 -15.77 -0.05 51.69
N TYR A 114 -16.98 -0.38 51.26
CA TYR A 114 -17.92 0.54 50.63
C TYR A 114 -19.12 0.73 51.55
N SER A 115 -19.43 1.98 51.90
CA SER A 115 -20.58 2.29 52.77
C SER A 115 -21.89 2.16 52.01
N GLY A 116 -22.94 1.64 52.64
CA GLY A 116 -24.27 1.51 52.05
C GLY A 116 -25.06 0.30 52.56
N LYS A 117 -26.38 0.43 52.67
CA LYS A 117 -27.29 -0.63 53.13
C LYS A 117 -27.81 -1.51 51.99
N ASP A 118 -27.85 -0.97 50.77
CA ASP A 118 -28.49 -1.61 49.62
C ASP A 118 -27.55 -2.50 48.79
N TRP A 119 -26.30 -2.72 49.23
CA TRP A 119 -25.36 -3.59 48.54
C TRP A 119 -25.86 -5.03 48.39
N GLY A 120 -26.67 -5.51 49.35
CA GLY A 120 -27.30 -6.83 49.25
C GLY A 120 -28.31 -6.94 48.09
N LYS A 121 -28.91 -5.83 47.64
CA LYS A 121 -29.77 -5.83 46.44
C LYS A 121 -28.93 -5.88 45.17
N VAL A 122 -27.86 -5.09 45.11
CA VAL A 122 -26.92 -5.07 43.98
C VAL A 122 -26.32 -6.46 43.77
N LEU A 123 -25.79 -7.08 44.84
CA LEU A 123 -25.17 -8.40 44.76
C LEU A 123 -26.14 -9.50 44.31
N LYS A 124 -27.42 -9.40 44.70
CA LYS A 124 -28.46 -10.36 44.25
C LYS A 124 -28.92 -10.13 42.82
N ASN A 125 -29.01 -8.87 42.40
CA ASN A 125 -29.61 -8.52 41.11
C ASN A 125 -28.57 -8.53 39.97
N LYS A 126 -27.34 -8.09 40.28
CA LYS A 126 -26.26 -7.77 39.33
C LYS A 126 -24.88 -8.22 39.84
N PRO A 127 -24.68 -9.50 40.20
CA PRO A 127 -23.40 -9.99 40.71
C PRO A 127 -22.25 -9.83 39.69
N GLU A 128 -22.49 -10.06 38.39
CA GLU A 128 -21.45 -9.97 37.36
C GLU A 128 -21.06 -8.53 37.05
N GLU A 129 -22.03 -7.63 36.94
CA GLU A 129 -21.76 -6.21 36.77
C GLU A 129 -21.00 -5.66 37.98
N LEU A 130 -21.35 -6.08 39.21
CA LEU A 130 -20.61 -5.69 40.41
C LEU A 130 -19.14 -6.14 40.35
N LEU A 131 -18.89 -7.41 39.98
CA LEU A 131 -17.55 -7.96 39.86
C LEU A 131 -16.74 -7.24 38.76
N ALA A 132 -17.33 -7.02 37.59
CA ALA A 132 -16.67 -6.37 36.46
C ALA A 132 -16.30 -4.91 36.79
N ARG A 133 -17.24 -4.14 37.36
CA ARG A 133 -16.99 -2.75 37.76
C ARG A 133 -15.95 -2.66 38.88
N PHE A 134 -16.01 -3.58 39.84
CA PHE A 134 -15.04 -3.66 40.91
C PHE A 134 -13.62 -3.92 40.37
N LYS A 135 -13.46 -4.94 39.52
CA LYS A 135 -12.17 -5.30 38.90
C LYS A 135 -11.59 -4.14 38.11
N PHE A 136 -12.39 -3.56 37.21
CA PHE A 136 -11.98 -2.40 36.40
C PHE A 136 -11.51 -1.23 37.27
N GLU A 137 -12.26 -0.89 38.32
CA GLU A 137 -11.92 0.22 39.20
C GLU A 137 -10.64 -0.04 40.01
N GLN A 138 -10.45 -1.26 40.54
CA GLN A 138 -9.23 -1.60 41.28
C GLN A 138 -8.01 -1.74 40.35
N ALA A 139 -8.21 -2.24 39.12
CA ALA A 139 -7.19 -2.32 38.09
C ALA A 139 -6.66 -0.94 37.72
N LEU A 140 -7.58 0.02 37.51
CA LEU A 140 -7.24 1.43 37.30
C LEU A 140 -6.54 2.04 38.52
N ALA A 141 -7.00 1.78 39.74
CA ALA A 141 -6.33 2.30 40.94
C ALA A 141 -4.89 1.80 41.09
N CYS A 142 -4.65 0.54 40.74
CA CYS A 142 -3.35 -0.13 40.92
C CYS A 142 -2.40 0.03 39.72
N HIS A 143 -2.85 0.57 38.59
CA HIS A 143 -2.13 0.57 37.30
C HIS A 143 -1.75 -0.85 36.86
N VAL A 144 -2.74 -1.74 36.87
CA VAL A 144 -2.59 -3.13 36.41
C VAL A 144 -3.77 -3.49 35.49
N PRO A 145 -3.61 -4.46 34.58
CA PRO A 145 -4.73 -5.00 33.80
C PRO A 145 -5.78 -5.69 34.69
N ASP A 146 -7.03 -5.74 34.24
CA ASP A 146 -8.16 -6.36 34.97
C ASP A 146 -7.87 -7.81 35.41
N ASP A 147 -7.16 -8.58 34.57
CA ASP A 147 -6.77 -9.98 34.86
C ASP A 147 -5.80 -10.14 36.05
N CYS A 148 -5.20 -9.03 36.49
CA CYS A 148 -4.34 -8.99 37.67
C CYS A 148 -5.12 -8.81 38.98
N ILE A 149 -6.43 -8.52 38.92
CA ILE A 149 -7.33 -8.49 40.07
C ILE A 149 -8.02 -9.85 40.20
N GLN A 150 -7.67 -10.60 41.24
CA GLN A 150 -8.03 -12.01 41.38
C GLN A 150 -8.66 -12.31 42.73
N ASN A 151 -9.33 -13.46 42.84
CA ASN A 151 -9.94 -13.97 44.08
C ASN A 151 -10.77 -12.91 44.80
N VAL A 152 -11.66 -12.25 44.06
CA VAL A 152 -12.53 -11.20 44.60
C VAL A 152 -13.66 -11.87 45.38
N GLU A 153 -13.75 -11.55 46.66
CA GLU A 153 -14.78 -12.02 47.58
C GLU A 153 -15.55 -10.82 48.12
N PHE A 154 -16.89 -10.90 48.06
CA PHE A 154 -17.80 -9.88 48.55
C PHE A 154 -18.47 -10.36 49.85
N HIS A 155 -18.32 -9.57 50.92
CA HIS A 155 -18.94 -9.82 52.22
C HIS A 155 -19.87 -8.67 52.58
N LEU A 156 -21.11 -9.01 52.92
CA LEU A 156 -22.12 -8.04 53.33
C LEU A 156 -22.03 -7.81 54.85
N GLU A 157 -21.79 -6.56 55.23
CA GLU A 157 -22.01 -6.04 56.57
C GLU A 157 -23.33 -5.25 56.63
N PRO A 158 -23.93 -5.00 57.81
CA PRO A 158 -25.24 -4.34 57.91
C PRO A 158 -25.36 -2.99 57.18
N ASP A 159 -24.28 -2.22 57.15
CA ASP A 159 -24.22 -0.88 56.55
C ASP A 159 -23.09 -0.73 55.52
N ALA A 160 -22.49 -1.84 55.06
CA ALA A 160 -21.36 -1.79 54.13
C ALA A 160 -21.16 -3.08 53.33
N LEU A 161 -20.44 -2.96 52.21
CA LEU A 161 -19.87 -4.06 51.46
C LEU A 161 -18.36 -4.09 51.70
N VAL A 162 -17.86 -5.20 52.23
CA VAL A 162 -16.42 -5.45 52.42
C VAL A 162 -15.95 -6.39 51.32
N THR A 163 -14.93 -5.97 50.58
CA THR A 163 -14.35 -6.75 49.50
C THR A 163 -12.96 -7.20 49.87
N SER A 164 -12.64 -8.49 49.70
CA SER A 164 -11.29 -9.03 49.82
C SER A 164 -10.83 -9.53 48.46
N PHE A 165 -9.59 -9.23 48.08
CA PHE A 165 -9.08 -9.55 46.74
C PHE A 165 -7.56 -9.58 46.70
N ASN A 166 -7.02 -10.17 45.65
CA ASN A 166 -5.60 -10.26 45.38
C ASN A 166 -5.23 -9.38 44.19
N VAL A 167 -4.11 -8.67 44.30
CA VAL A 167 -3.56 -7.85 43.23
C VAL A 167 -2.22 -8.44 42.80
N ARG A 168 -2.07 -8.76 41.53
CA ARG A 168 -0.80 -9.13 40.93
C ARG A 168 -0.12 -7.88 40.36
N HIS A 169 1.02 -7.48 40.94
CA HIS A 169 1.74 -6.27 40.53
C HIS A 169 3.26 -6.49 40.46
N SER A 170 3.99 -5.51 39.93
CA SER A 170 5.46 -5.53 39.86
C SER A 170 6.08 -5.61 41.26
N THR A 171 7.21 -6.32 41.39
CA THR A 171 8.04 -6.38 42.61
C THR A 171 8.57 -5.01 43.06
N GLU A 172 8.59 -4.02 42.16
CA GLU A 172 9.02 -2.65 42.47
C GLU A 172 8.03 -1.90 43.36
N LEU A 173 6.75 -2.29 43.32
CA LEU A 173 5.71 -1.70 44.14
C LEU A 173 5.58 -2.51 45.44
N THR A 174 5.51 -1.80 46.57
CA THR A 174 5.28 -2.42 47.87
C THR A 174 3.78 -2.57 48.12
N THR A 175 3.40 -3.51 48.99
CA THR A 175 2.00 -3.69 49.41
C THR A 175 1.38 -2.39 49.93
N GLY A 176 2.12 -1.63 50.73
CA GLY A 176 1.64 -0.36 51.28
C GLY A 176 1.42 0.74 50.23
N GLU A 177 2.17 0.74 49.12
CA GLU A 177 1.92 1.65 48.01
C GLU A 177 0.63 1.26 47.26
N ILE A 178 0.36 -0.03 47.09
CA ILE A 178 -0.90 -0.51 46.51
C ILE A 178 -2.08 -0.15 47.42
N ASP A 179 -1.97 -0.37 48.74
CA ASP A 179 -3.01 0.03 49.71
C ASP A 179 -3.30 1.53 49.64
N ARG A 180 -2.24 2.36 49.60
CA ARG A 180 -2.36 3.81 49.48
C ARG A 180 -3.11 4.21 48.20
N ARG A 181 -2.80 3.58 47.06
CA ARG A 181 -3.48 3.85 45.79
C ARG A 181 -4.95 3.45 45.85
N LEU A 182 -5.24 2.27 46.40
CA LEU A 182 -6.61 1.77 46.55
C LEU A 182 -7.47 2.67 47.47
N GLU A 183 -6.88 3.23 48.54
CA GLU A 183 -7.56 4.15 49.46
C GLU A 183 -7.78 5.53 48.84
N GLN A 184 -6.80 6.06 48.10
CA GLN A 184 -6.90 7.37 47.44
C GLN A 184 -7.83 7.36 46.22
N PHE A 185 -8.01 6.21 45.58
CA PHE A 185 -8.82 6.11 44.37
C PHE A 185 -10.33 6.19 44.67
N PRO A 186 -11.04 7.22 44.15
CA PRO A 186 -12.45 7.42 44.44
C PRO A 186 -13.32 6.36 43.73
N PRO A 187 -14.29 5.74 44.43
CA PRO A 187 -15.04 4.62 43.88
C PRO A 187 -16.22 5.04 43.00
N ARG A 188 -15.93 5.60 41.82
CA ARG A 188 -16.95 6.21 40.95
C ARG A 188 -17.90 5.18 40.33
N GLU A 189 -17.38 4.07 39.83
CA GLU A 189 -18.17 3.06 39.13
C GLU A 189 -18.98 2.23 40.12
N MET A 190 -18.36 1.85 41.24
CA MET A 190 -19.04 1.19 42.34
C MET A 190 -20.18 2.06 42.90
N ASN A 191 -19.95 3.36 43.07
CA ASN A 191 -21.01 4.28 43.49
C ASN A 191 -22.12 4.39 42.44
N ARG A 192 -21.81 4.49 41.13
CA ARG A 192 -22.84 4.52 40.08
C ARG A 192 -23.73 3.29 40.14
N LEU A 193 -23.16 2.11 40.30
CA LEU A 193 -23.91 0.86 40.43
C LEU A 193 -24.76 0.84 41.70
N TYR A 194 -24.25 1.37 42.82
CA TYR A 194 -25.00 1.47 44.07
C TYR A 194 -26.24 2.39 43.99
N HIS A 195 -26.17 3.48 43.22
CA HIS A 195 -27.29 4.42 43.09
C HIS A 195 -28.44 3.87 42.23
N ASP A 196 -28.19 2.85 41.41
CA ASP A 196 -29.22 2.20 40.59
C ASP A 196 -29.21 0.66 40.73
N PRO A 197 -29.59 0.11 41.91
CA PRO A 197 -29.57 -1.33 42.15
C PRO A 197 -30.53 -2.12 41.27
N ASN A 198 -31.61 -1.46 40.83
CA ASN A 198 -32.68 -2.06 40.00
C ASN A 198 -32.58 -1.63 38.53
N GLY A 199 -31.47 -0.98 38.14
CA GLY A 199 -31.22 -0.59 36.77
C GLY A 199 -31.26 -1.77 35.81
N ALA A 200 -31.37 -1.48 34.52
CA ALA A 200 -31.27 -2.52 33.49
C ALA A 200 -30.00 -3.34 33.68
N LYS A 201 -30.11 -4.67 33.64
CA LYS A 201 -28.96 -5.56 33.66
C LYS A 201 -28.20 -5.42 32.34
N VAL A 202 -26.89 -5.49 32.41
CA VAL A 202 -25.99 -5.44 31.25
C VAL A 202 -25.06 -6.64 31.25
N SER A 203 -24.27 -6.80 30.19
CA SER A 203 -23.24 -7.84 30.06
C SER A 203 -23.74 -9.25 30.44
N LEU A 204 -23.01 -9.97 31.30
CA LEU A 204 -23.28 -11.35 31.66
C LEU A 204 -24.57 -11.49 32.48
N ASP A 205 -24.90 -10.51 33.34
CA ASP A 205 -26.17 -10.50 34.06
C ASP A 205 -27.38 -10.43 33.11
N ARG A 206 -27.25 -9.70 32.00
CA ARG A 206 -28.26 -9.67 30.94
C ARG A 206 -28.33 -11.00 30.19
N ALA A 207 -27.18 -11.60 29.87
CA ALA A 207 -27.12 -12.90 29.20
C ALA A 207 -27.81 -13.99 30.03
N ILE A 208 -27.60 -14.01 31.35
CA ILE A 208 -28.27 -14.93 32.27
C ILE A 208 -29.80 -14.77 32.17
N VAL A 209 -30.30 -13.53 32.19
CA VAL A 209 -31.75 -13.26 32.07
C VAL A 209 -32.30 -13.71 30.70
N GLU A 210 -31.58 -13.44 29.62
CA GLU A 210 -31.99 -13.84 28.28
C GLU A 210 -32.05 -15.37 28.13
N VAL A 211 -31.08 -16.10 28.69
CA VAL A 211 -31.09 -17.57 28.72
C VAL A 211 -32.23 -18.10 29.60
N CYS A 212 -32.45 -17.52 30.77
CA CYS A 212 -33.58 -17.89 31.62
C CYS A 212 -34.91 -17.71 30.90
N ARG A 213 -35.09 -16.59 30.19
CA ARG A 213 -36.29 -16.34 29.38
C ARG A 213 -36.44 -17.33 28.22
N ALA A 214 -35.35 -17.68 27.54
CA ALA A 214 -35.37 -18.63 26.43
C ALA A 214 -35.75 -20.05 26.89
N LEU A 215 -35.39 -20.42 28.11
CA LEU A 215 -35.66 -21.73 28.71
C LEU A 215 -36.91 -21.76 29.60
N ASP A 216 -37.71 -20.69 29.60
CA ASP A 216 -38.90 -20.50 30.45
C ASP A 216 -38.63 -20.73 31.95
N ILE A 217 -37.42 -20.36 32.40
CA ILE A 217 -36.99 -20.45 33.79
C ILE A 217 -37.24 -19.09 34.47
N PRO A 218 -37.87 -19.05 35.66
CA PRO A 218 -38.04 -17.80 36.38
C PRO A 218 -36.69 -17.21 36.79
N GLU A 219 -36.49 -15.92 36.50
CA GLU A 219 -35.25 -15.18 36.78
C GLU A 219 -34.83 -15.23 38.26
N THR A 220 -35.77 -15.40 39.18
CA THR A 220 -35.52 -15.51 40.63
C THR A 220 -34.68 -16.73 41.00
N LYS A 221 -34.65 -17.76 40.15
CA LYS A 221 -33.99 -19.03 40.45
C LYS A 221 -32.47 -18.92 40.51
N PHE A 222 -31.88 -17.99 39.77
CA PHE A 222 -30.44 -17.80 39.66
C PHE A 222 -29.99 -16.41 40.12
N GLN A 223 -30.81 -15.73 40.94
CA GLN A 223 -30.43 -14.44 41.52
C GLN A 223 -29.23 -14.60 42.46
N GLY A 224 -28.22 -13.75 42.27
CA GLY A 224 -27.01 -13.73 43.09
C GLY A 224 -25.97 -14.78 42.74
N LEU A 225 -26.19 -15.58 41.69
CA LEU A 225 -25.17 -16.48 41.15
C LEU A 225 -24.26 -15.74 40.17
N TYR A 226 -22.98 -16.08 40.20
CA TYR A 226 -22.06 -15.71 39.13
C TYR A 226 -22.35 -16.55 37.87
N PHE A 227 -21.85 -16.09 36.72
CA PHE A 227 -22.05 -16.72 35.43
C PHE A 227 -21.52 -18.16 35.40
N ASP A 228 -20.36 -18.41 36.01
CA ASP A 228 -19.78 -19.75 36.10
C ASP A 228 -20.68 -20.69 36.91
N GLU A 229 -21.16 -20.24 38.07
CA GLU A 229 -22.10 -20.99 38.93
C GLU A 229 -23.44 -21.22 38.21
N PHE A 230 -23.91 -20.22 37.47
CA PHE A 230 -25.11 -20.32 36.64
C PHE A 230 -24.95 -21.40 35.57
N VAL A 231 -23.83 -21.44 34.86
CA VAL A 231 -23.56 -22.45 33.82
C VAL A 231 -23.49 -23.85 34.43
N GLU A 232 -22.82 -24.01 35.58
CA GLU A 232 -22.77 -25.29 36.29
C GLU A 232 -24.16 -25.76 36.75
N GLU A 233 -24.95 -24.88 37.36
CA GLU A 233 -26.31 -25.20 37.79
C GLU A 233 -27.26 -25.49 36.62
N LEU A 234 -27.10 -24.77 35.51
CA LEU A 234 -27.87 -24.99 34.29
C LEU A 234 -27.50 -26.33 33.64
N GLY A 235 -26.22 -26.72 33.66
CA GLY A 235 -25.72 -28.00 33.17
C GLY A 235 -26.15 -29.20 34.04
N GLY A 236 -26.27 -29.01 35.36
CA GLY A 236 -26.70 -30.06 36.29
C GLY A 236 -28.21 -30.30 36.31
N LYS A 237 -29.02 -29.28 36.02
CA LYS A 237 -30.47 -29.42 35.82
C LYS A 237 -30.69 -29.83 34.36
N GLY A 238 -31.00 -31.10 34.11
CA GLY A 238 -31.25 -31.68 32.78
C GLY A 238 -32.42 -31.06 31.99
N HIS A 239 -32.43 -29.73 31.77
CA HIS A 239 -33.24 -29.05 30.76
C HIS A 239 -32.73 -29.36 29.35
N LEU A 240 -31.51 -29.90 29.22
CA LEU A 240 -31.02 -30.59 28.04
C LEU A 240 -31.47 -32.06 28.12
N VAL A 241 -32.78 -32.31 28.09
CA VAL A 241 -33.38 -33.67 28.18
C VAL A 241 -32.90 -34.58 27.05
N ASP A 242 -32.36 -34.01 25.98
CA ASP A 242 -31.94 -34.71 24.77
C ASP A 242 -30.52 -34.31 24.32
N LYS A 243 -29.59 -34.07 25.26
CA LYS A 243 -28.19 -33.76 24.91
C LYS A 243 -27.62 -34.80 23.93
N ASP A 244 -27.88 -36.08 24.19
CA ASP A 244 -27.42 -37.20 23.34
C ASP A 244 -28.11 -37.20 21.96
N ALA A 245 -29.36 -36.74 21.86
CA ALA A 245 -30.06 -36.63 20.58
C ALA A 245 -29.51 -35.47 19.76
N TYR A 246 -29.28 -34.30 20.38
CA TYR A 246 -28.66 -33.16 19.72
C TYR A 246 -27.21 -33.44 19.31
N GLU A 247 -26.44 -34.15 20.13
CA GLU A 247 -25.09 -34.59 19.76
C GLU A 247 -25.11 -35.55 18.55
N SER A 248 -26.09 -36.45 18.49
CA SER A 248 -26.28 -37.36 17.35
C SER A 248 -26.69 -36.61 16.07
N GLU A 249 -27.64 -35.68 16.16
CA GLU A 249 -28.06 -34.84 15.03
C GLU A 249 -26.92 -33.94 14.51
N ILE A 250 -26.12 -33.36 15.41
CA ILE A 250 -24.94 -32.58 15.04
C ILE A 250 -23.90 -33.47 14.35
N GLY A 251 -23.71 -34.70 14.82
CA GLY A 251 -22.84 -35.69 14.18
C GLY A 251 -23.29 -36.02 12.74
N ASP A 252 -24.58 -36.28 12.55
CA ASP A 252 -25.16 -36.57 11.23
C ASP A 252 -25.04 -35.36 10.27
N LEU A 253 -25.27 -34.14 10.77
CA LEU A 253 -25.09 -32.91 10.00
C LEU A 253 -23.63 -32.71 9.58
N LEU A 254 -22.67 -33.00 10.45
CA LEU A 254 -21.24 -32.93 10.14
C LEU A 254 -20.83 -33.96 9.08
N MET A 255 -21.36 -35.18 9.16
CA MET A 255 -21.14 -36.20 8.13
C MET A 255 -21.72 -35.78 6.78
N LEU A 256 -22.91 -35.18 6.76
CA LEU A 256 -23.52 -34.67 5.54
C LEU A 256 -22.70 -33.52 4.96
N LEU A 257 -22.20 -32.62 5.80
CA LEU A 257 -21.35 -31.51 5.39
C LEU A 257 -20.05 -32.01 4.74
N ASP A 258 -19.38 -32.99 5.36
CA ASP A 258 -18.15 -33.59 4.83
C ASP A 258 -18.42 -34.28 3.48
N LYS A 259 -19.54 -35.00 3.37
CA LYS A 259 -19.97 -35.62 2.11
C LYS A 259 -20.17 -34.58 1.00
N ILE A 260 -20.90 -33.49 1.29
CA ILE A 260 -21.11 -32.39 0.33
C ILE A 260 -19.79 -31.73 -0.06
N HIS A 261 -18.87 -31.53 0.88
CA HIS A 261 -17.56 -30.98 0.58
C HIS A 261 -16.73 -31.89 -0.31
N ASN A 262 -16.75 -33.20 -0.05
CA ASN A 262 -16.06 -34.19 -0.88
C ASN A 262 -16.66 -34.27 -2.29
N GLU A 263 -17.98 -34.25 -2.42
CA GLU A 263 -18.67 -34.19 -3.72
C GLU A 263 -18.34 -32.91 -4.48
N ASN A 264 -18.40 -31.74 -3.83
CA ASN A 264 -18.02 -30.46 -4.43
C ASN A 264 -16.57 -30.46 -4.91
N ARG A 265 -15.65 -31.03 -4.11
CA ARG A 265 -14.24 -31.16 -4.50
C ARG A 265 -14.07 -32.07 -5.71
N SER A 266 -14.79 -33.20 -5.74
CA SER A 266 -14.80 -34.11 -6.88
C SER A 266 -15.30 -33.42 -8.15
N LEU A 267 -16.45 -32.72 -8.06
CA LEU A 267 -17.03 -31.96 -9.16
C LEU A 267 -16.12 -30.83 -9.64
N GLN A 268 -15.41 -30.18 -8.73
CA GLN A 268 -14.44 -29.15 -9.09
C GLN A 268 -13.27 -29.75 -9.89
N CYS A 269 -12.76 -30.92 -9.48
CA CYS A 269 -11.72 -31.63 -10.24
C CYS A 269 -12.22 -32.10 -11.62
N THR A 270 -13.47 -32.56 -11.77
CA THR A 270 -14.00 -32.93 -13.08
C THR A 270 -14.22 -31.71 -13.98
N LEU A 271 -14.72 -30.61 -13.42
CA LEU A 271 -14.89 -29.36 -14.15
C LEU A 271 -13.55 -28.81 -14.63
N GLU A 272 -12.51 -28.82 -13.78
CA GLU A 272 -11.16 -28.38 -14.15
C GLU A 272 -10.58 -29.21 -15.31
N LYS A 273 -10.72 -30.54 -15.24
CA LYS A 273 -10.32 -31.44 -16.34
C LYS A 273 -11.06 -31.12 -17.64
N SER A 274 -12.39 -30.96 -17.59
CA SER A 274 -13.18 -30.63 -18.78
C SER A 274 -12.82 -29.26 -19.37
N ALA A 275 -12.52 -28.27 -18.53
CA ALA A 275 -12.07 -26.95 -18.96
C ALA A 275 -10.67 -27.01 -19.60
N GLU A 276 -9.80 -27.87 -19.10
CA GLU A 276 -8.48 -28.10 -19.69
C GLU A 276 -8.55 -28.78 -21.05
N GLU A 277 -9.44 -29.76 -21.20
CA GLU A 277 -9.71 -30.40 -22.49
C GLU A 277 -10.28 -29.40 -23.51
N PHE A 278 -11.25 -28.57 -23.09
CA PHE A 278 -11.79 -27.53 -23.96
C PHE A 278 -10.73 -26.50 -24.40
N ARG A 279 -9.83 -26.09 -23.48
CA ARG A 279 -8.67 -25.24 -23.82
C ARG A 279 -7.76 -25.90 -24.84
N ARG A 280 -7.46 -27.20 -24.68
CA ARG A 280 -6.63 -27.96 -25.64
C ARG A 280 -7.30 -28.05 -27.01
N GLN A 281 -8.60 -28.36 -27.06
CA GLN A 281 -9.36 -28.40 -28.31
C GLN A 281 -9.34 -27.04 -29.02
N THR A 282 -9.65 -25.97 -28.29
CA THR A 282 -9.61 -24.59 -28.83
C THR A 282 -8.24 -24.24 -29.40
N ALA A 283 -7.17 -24.61 -28.71
CA ALA A 283 -5.80 -24.38 -29.20
C ALA A 283 -5.47 -25.21 -30.46
N SER A 284 -5.96 -26.44 -30.57
CA SER A 284 -5.79 -27.25 -31.78
C SER A 284 -6.53 -26.63 -32.97
N THR A 285 -7.81 -26.29 -32.79
CA THR A 285 -8.64 -25.69 -33.85
C THR A 285 -8.06 -24.37 -34.33
N LEU A 286 -7.51 -23.54 -33.44
CA LEU A 286 -6.86 -22.29 -33.83
C LEU A 286 -5.61 -22.54 -34.69
N ARG A 287 -4.79 -23.54 -34.33
CA ARG A 287 -3.62 -23.91 -35.14
C ARG A 287 -4.01 -24.43 -36.52
N GLU A 288 -5.04 -25.26 -36.59
CA GLU A 288 -5.58 -25.76 -37.87
C GLU A 288 -6.13 -24.61 -38.72
N GLN A 289 -6.86 -23.67 -38.12
CA GLN A 289 -7.37 -22.50 -38.82
C GLN A 289 -6.24 -21.62 -39.38
N GLU A 290 -5.16 -21.42 -38.62
CA GLU A 290 -4.00 -20.65 -39.08
C GLU A 290 -3.26 -21.37 -40.22
N ALA A 291 -3.08 -22.68 -40.11
CA ALA A 291 -2.49 -23.48 -41.19
C ALA A 291 -3.33 -23.43 -42.48
N LEU A 292 -4.66 -23.48 -42.36
CA LEU A 292 -5.56 -23.31 -43.49
C LEU A 292 -5.49 -21.91 -44.08
N ARG A 293 -5.41 -20.87 -43.24
CA ARG A 293 -5.21 -19.48 -43.70
C ARG A 293 -3.92 -19.32 -44.47
N GLN A 294 -2.82 -19.87 -43.96
CA GLN A 294 -1.53 -19.84 -44.64
C GLN A 294 -1.61 -20.52 -46.01
N ARG A 295 -2.16 -21.74 -46.07
CA ARG A 295 -2.35 -22.46 -47.33
C ARG A 295 -3.22 -21.67 -48.31
N ASN A 296 -4.28 -21.03 -47.82
CA ASN A 296 -5.15 -20.22 -48.66
C ASN A 296 -4.40 -19.00 -49.21
N ASN A 297 -3.57 -18.34 -48.40
CA ASN A 297 -2.72 -17.23 -48.87
C ASN A 297 -1.71 -17.68 -49.94
N GLU A 298 -1.11 -18.85 -49.78
CA GLU A 298 -0.20 -19.44 -50.78
C GLU A 298 -0.92 -19.72 -52.11
N LEU A 299 -2.13 -20.30 -52.04
CA LEU A 299 -2.97 -20.52 -53.22
C LEU A 299 -3.37 -19.19 -53.89
N HIS A 300 -3.71 -18.16 -53.13
CA HIS A 300 -4.00 -16.84 -53.69
C HIS A 300 -2.79 -16.23 -54.39
N ALA A 301 -1.59 -16.40 -53.83
CA ALA A 301 -0.35 -15.95 -54.46
C ALA A 301 -0.07 -16.70 -55.77
N GLU A 302 -0.31 -18.01 -55.82
CA GLU A 302 -0.17 -18.81 -57.05
C GLU A 302 -1.21 -18.40 -58.11
N ILE A 303 -2.47 -18.18 -57.71
CA ILE A 303 -3.49 -17.64 -58.61
C ILE A 303 -3.06 -16.28 -59.16
N GLY A 304 -2.44 -15.42 -58.35
CA GLY A 304 -1.85 -14.16 -58.80
C GLY A 304 -0.78 -14.37 -59.87
N ARG A 305 0.19 -15.26 -59.62
CA ARG A 305 1.25 -15.61 -60.59
C ARG A 305 0.68 -16.13 -61.91
N MET A 306 -0.32 -17.00 -61.85
CA MET A 306 -0.97 -17.54 -63.04
C MET A 306 -1.71 -16.44 -63.82
N ARG A 307 -2.40 -15.51 -63.15
CA ARG A 307 -3.05 -14.37 -63.82
C ARG A 307 -2.03 -13.48 -64.53
N ASP A 308 -0.91 -13.17 -63.88
CA ASP A 308 0.15 -12.36 -64.49
C ASP A 308 0.76 -13.04 -65.72
N LEU A 309 0.91 -14.37 -65.69
CA LEU A 309 1.38 -15.14 -66.83
C LEU A 309 0.37 -15.11 -67.99
N VAL A 310 -0.92 -15.28 -67.69
CA VAL A 310 -1.99 -15.18 -68.69
C VAL A 310 -2.02 -13.79 -69.33
N GLU A 311 -1.86 -12.72 -68.54
CA GLU A 311 -1.81 -11.35 -69.08
C GLU A 311 -0.61 -11.16 -70.02
N LYS A 312 0.57 -11.66 -69.64
CA LYS A 312 1.76 -11.63 -70.52
C LYS A 312 1.56 -12.41 -71.82
N LEU A 313 0.91 -13.58 -71.76
CA LEU A 313 0.61 -14.38 -72.95
C LEU A 313 -0.38 -13.65 -73.87
N LYS A 314 -1.36 -12.97 -73.29
CA LYS A 314 -2.31 -12.14 -74.03
C LYS A 314 -1.62 -10.96 -74.70
N ASP A 315 -0.76 -10.23 -73.98
CA ASP A 315 0.04 -9.13 -74.55
C ASP A 315 0.94 -9.61 -75.72
N LEU A 316 1.53 -10.80 -75.61
CA LEU A 316 2.33 -11.40 -76.68
C LEU A 316 1.46 -11.76 -77.89
N ALA A 317 0.27 -12.33 -77.66
CA ALA A 317 -0.67 -12.65 -78.73
C ALA A 317 -1.15 -11.38 -79.45
N ASP A 318 -1.46 -10.31 -78.72
CA ASP A 318 -1.88 -9.02 -79.30
C ASP A 318 -0.73 -8.38 -80.11
N LYS A 319 0.51 -8.46 -79.63
CA LYS A 319 1.70 -8.05 -80.39
C LYS A 319 1.85 -8.84 -81.68
N GLN A 320 1.79 -10.17 -81.61
CA GLN A 320 1.88 -11.03 -82.79
C GLN A 320 0.74 -10.76 -83.79
N ALA A 321 -0.47 -10.51 -83.32
CA ALA A 321 -1.60 -10.12 -84.16
C ALA A 321 -1.31 -8.80 -84.90
N SER A 322 -0.79 -7.80 -84.19
CA SER A 322 -0.43 -6.50 -84.80
C SER A 322 0.70 -6.61 -85.82
N GLU A 323 1.72 -7.43 -85.56
CA GLU A 323 2.80 -7.71 -86.52
C GLU A 323 2.27 -8.42 -87.77
N LEU A 324 1.37 -9.39 -87.59
CA LEU A 324 0.76 -10.13 -88.70
C LEU A 324 -0.14 -9.23 -89.55
N GLU A 325 -0.83 -8.27 -88.96
CA GLU A 325 -1.54 -7.21 -89.67
C GLU A 325 -0.58 -6.30 -90.47
N LEU A 326 0.55 -5.91 -89.89
CA LEU A 326 1.58 -5.12 -90.59
C LEU A 326 2.16 -5.89 -91.79
N PHE A 327 2.47 -7.18 -91.62
CA PHE A 327 2.93 -8.04 -92.71
C PHE A 327 1.87 -8.21 -93.80
N LYS A 328 0.60 -8.38 -93.43
CA LYS A 328 -0.52 -8.41 -94.40
C LYS A 328 -0.61 -7.09 -95.18
N LEU A 329 -0.48 -5.94 -94.50
CA LEU A 329 -0.48 -4.64 -95.14
C LEU A 329 0.69 -4.48 -96.11
N GLN A 330 1.91 -4.83 -95.69
CA GLN A 330 3.10 -4.83 -96.56
C GLN A 330 2.94 -5.76 -97.76
N LYS A 331 2.43 -6.99 -97.54
CA LYS A 331 2.15 -7.94 -98.63
C LYS A 331 1.16 -7.35 -99.62
N ASN A 332 0.07 -6.74 -99.14
CA ASN A 332 -0.91 -6.09 -100.00
C ASN A 332 -0.30 -4.92 -100.78
N GLN A 333 0.53 -4.09 -100.15
CA GLN A 333 1.26 -3.02 -100.81
C GLN A 333 2.22 -3.56 -101.87
N ALA A 334 2.95 -4.64 -101.58
CA ALA A 334 3.85 -5.29 -102.52
C ALA A 334 3.09 -5.91 -103.70
N ILE A 335 1.93 -6.53 -103.46
CA ILE A 335 1.04 -7.03 -104.51
C ILE A 335 0.54 -5.87 -105.35
N GLN A 336 0.09 -4.76 -104.76
CA GLN A 336 -0.33 -3.55 -105.49
C GLN A 336 0.79 -3.00 -106.37
N MET A 337 2.01 -2.87 -105.83
CA MET A 337 3.21 -2.46 -106.57
C MET A 337 3.53 -3.44 -107.71
N ARG A 338 3.40 -4.76 -107.49
CA ARG A 338 3.57 -5.78 -108.53
C ARG A 338 2.47 -5.72 -109.57
N THR A 339 1.21 -5.50 -109.22
CA THR A 339 0.14 -5.30 -110.20
C THR A 339 0.31 -4.02 -111.01
N GLN A 340 0.80 -2.93 -110.40
CA GLN A 340 1.18 -1.72 -111.15
C GLN A 340 2.36 -1.99 -112.09
N ARG A 341 3.37 -2.75 -111.65
CA ARG A 341 4.46 -3.21 -112.52
C ARG A 341 3.96 -4.14 -113.62
N ASN A 342 3.10 -5.11 -113.34
CA ASN A 342 2.55 -6.05 -114.32
C ASN A 342 1.62 -5.37 -115.34
N LEU A 343 0.88 -4.34 -114.92
CA LEU A 343 0.17 -3.44 -115.85
C LEU A 343 1.17 -2.67 -116.75
N SER A 344 2.37 -2.34 -116.25
CA SER A 344 3.45 -1.77 -117.05
C SER A 344 4.19 -2.79 -117.94
N THR A 345 4.10 -4.09 -117.63
CA THR A 345 4.71 -5.20 -118.38
C THR A 345 3.78 -5.82 -119.44
N PHE A 346 2.51 -5.39 -119.52
CA PHE A 346 1.55 -5.85 -120.54
C PHE A 346 1.69 -5.12 -121.90
N LYS A 347 2.93 -4.79 -122.29
CA LYS A 347 3.26 -4.30 -123.65
C LYS A 347 4.39 -5.17 -124.24
N GLY A 348 4.01 -6.32 -124.80
CA GLY A 348 4.82 -7.19 -125.68
C GLY A 348 6.02 -7.84 -124.98
N ASP A 349 6.46 -9.06 -125.24
CA ASP A 349 6.16 -10.04 -126.28
C ASP A 349 6.64 -11.42 -125.75
N ASN A 350 6.16 -12.48 -126.40
CA ASN A 350 6.33 -13.91 -126.08
C ASN A 350 7.73 -14.39 -125.62
N THR A 351 7.78 -15.07 -124.46
CA THR A 351 8.59 -16.28 -124.22
C THR A 351 7.95 -17.15 -123.14
N ALA A 352 7.78 -18.44 -123.40
CA ALA A 352 7.23 -19.42 -122.46
C ALA A 352 8.13 -19.61 -121.22
N GLU A 353 7.54 -19.80 -120.05
CA GLU A 353 8.24 -20.17 -118.80
C GLU A 353 7.68 -21.50 -118.24
N PRO A 354 8.54 -22.42 -117.72
CA PRO A 354 8.23 -23.85 -117.60
C PRO A 354 7.63 -24.26 -116.24
N LEU A 355 6.97 -25.42 -116.25
CA LEU A 355 6.36 -26.08 -115.08
C LEU A 355 7.45 -26.62 -114.12
N TYR A 356 7.37 -26.29 -112.81
CA TYR A 356 8.30 -26.75 -111.76
C TYR A 356 8.07 -28.22 -111.42
N CYS A 357 9.08 -29.07 -111.57
CA CYS A 357 9.07 -30.46 -111.13
C CYS A 357 9.98 -30.64 -109.90
N VAL A 358 9.43 -31.26 -108.84
CA VAL A 358 10.13 -31.57 -107.59
C VAL A 358 11.26 -32.56 -107.87
N THR A 359 12.45 -32.30 -107.36
CA THR A 359 13.60 -33.19 -107.53
C THR A 359 13.50 -34.41 -106.61
N LEU A 360 14.03 -35.56 -107.02
CA LEU A 360 13.96 -36.82 -106.23
C LEU A 360 14.58 -36.64 -104.83
N ASP A 361 15.56 -35.73 -104.71
CA ASP A 361 16.24 -35.43 -103.46
C ASP A 361 15.36 -34.62 -102.49
N GLU A 362 14.57 -33.66 -102.98
CA GLU A 362 13.56 -32.94 -102.17
C GLU A 362 12.46 -33.89 -101.66
N LEU A 363 12.07 -34.89 -102.47
CA LEU A 363 11.09 -35.89 -102.04
C LEU A 363 11.65 -36.80 -100.94
N HIS A 364 12.90 -37.26 -101.07
CA HIS A 364 13.54 -38.07 -100.05
C HIS A 364 13.78 -37.30 -98.75
N GLU A 365 14.09 -36.01 -98.83
CA GLU A 365 14.26 -35.15 -97.65
C GLU A 365 12.93 -34.93 -96.92
N GLN A 366 11.83 -34.74 -97.65
CA GLN A 366 10.49 -34.67 -97.03
C GLN A 366 10.04 -36.01 -96.45
N MET A 367 10.32 -37.14 -97.10
CA MET A 367 10.03 -38.47 -96.54
C MET A 367 10.78 -38.71 -95.23
N LYS A 368 12.05 -38.31 -95.16
CA LYS A 368 12.87 -38.45 -93.95
C LYS A 368 12.36 -37.57 -92.81
N GLN A 369 11.85 -36.37 -93.12
CA GLN A 369 11.22 -35.50 -92.13
C GLN A 369 9.91 -36.08 -91.61
N CYS A 370 9.07 -36.66 -92.47
CA CYS A 370 7.86 -37.36 -92.05
C CYS A 370 8.18 -38.58 -91.15
N GLU A 371 9.18 -39.37 -91.51
CA GLU A 371 9.60 -40.54 -90.73
C GLU A 371 10.14 -40.15 -89.34
N LEU A 372 10.86 -39.02 -89.24
CA LEU A 372 11.28 -38.47 -87.94
C LEU A 372 10.08 -38.04 -87.08
N LEU A 373 9.10 -37.36 -87.68
CA LEU A 373 7.89 -36.91 -86.96
C LEU A 373 7.01 -38.09 -86.52
N GLU A 374 6.89 -39.13 -87.35
CA GLU A 374 6.15 -40.35 -86.99
C GLU A 374 6.81 -41.09 -85.82
N ASN A 375 8.15 -41.17 -85.80
CA ASN A 375 8.87 -41.76 -84.68
C ASN A 375 8.73 -40.95 -83.39
N GLU A 376 8.76 -39.62 -83.47
CA GLU A 376 8.55 -38.74 -82.32
C GLU A 376 7.12 -38.86 -81.77
N ALA A 377 6.12 -38.93 -82.65
CA ALA A 377 4.73 -39.17 -82.27
C ALA A 377 4.54 -40.54 -81.57
N ALA A 378 5.16 -41.60 -82.10
CA ALA A 378 5.10 -42.92 -81.48
C ALA A 378 5.77 -42.96 -80.09
N GLN A 379 6.86 -42.21 -79.90
CA GLN A 379 7.55 -42.12 -78.62
C GLN A 379 6.71 -41.37 -77.57
N LEU A 380 6.08 -40.27 -77.96
CA LEU A 380 5.16 -39.53 -77.09
C LEU A 380 3.92 -40.35 -76.71
N GLN A 381 3.39 -41.13 -77.66
CA GLN A 381 2.25 -42.00 -77.41
C GLN A 381 2.58 -43.12 -76.42
N LYS A 382 3.79 -43.69 -76.50
CA LYS A 382 4.28 -44.66 -75.52
C LYS A 382 4.44 -44.05 -74.12
N GLN A 383 4.97 -42.83 -74.03
CA GLN A 383 5.09 -42.12 -72.75
C GLN A 383 3.74 -41.82 -72.10
N LEU A 384 2.71 -41.49 -72.90
CA LEU A 384 1.35 -41.32 -72.41
C LEU A 384 0.74 -42.63 -71.89
N GLU A 385 0.97 -43.74 -72.60
CA GLU A 385 0.51 -45.07 -72.18
C GLU A 385 1.15 -45.48 -70.84
N ASP A 386 2.47 -45.32 -70.72
CA ASP A 386 3.21 -45.62 -69.48
C ASP A 386 2.69 -44.75 -68.32
N LEU A 387 2.46 -43.45 -68.57
CA LEU A 387 1.94 -42.53 -67.55
C LEU A 387 0.52 -42.88 -67.12
N ASN A 388 -0.36 -43.25 -68.06
CA ASN A 388 -1.72 -43.73 -67.75
C ASN A 388 -1.67 -45.01 -66.91
N GLN A 389 -0.79 -45.94 -67.25
CA GLN A 389 -0.63 -47.18 -66.48
C GLN A 389 -0.13 -46.91 -65.06
N THR A 390 0.76 -45.93 -64.87
CA THR A 390 1.15 -45.50 -63.51
C THR A 390 0.01 -44.85 -62.75
N HIS A 391 -0.83 -44.06 -63.41
CA HIS A 391 -2.00 -43.42 -62.80
C HIS A 391 -3.01 -44.47 -62.33
N ASP A 392 -3.31 -45.47 -63.17
CA ASP A 392 -4.23 -46.56 -62.83
C ASP A 392 -3.72 -47.37 -61.63
N ASN A 393 -2.41 -47.67 -61.59
CA ASN A 393 -1.80 -48.35 -60.44
C ASN A 393 -1.91 -47.53 -59.14
N LEU A 394 -1.72 -46.21 -59.21
CA LEU A 394 -1.88 -45.32 -58.05
C LEU A 394 -3.35 -45.24 -57.61
N LEU A 395 -4.30 -45.26 -58.54
CA LEU A 395 -5.73 -45.27 -58.25
C LEU A 395 -6.15 -46.55 -57.52
N VAL A 396 -5.65 -47.71 -57.96
CA VAL A 396 -5.86 -48.99 -57.27
C VAL A 396 -5.27 -48.94 -55.86
N HIS A 397 -4.06 -48.41 -55.70
CA HIS A 397 -3.42 -48.29 -54.39
C HIS A 397 -4.19 -47.36 -53.45
N LEU A 398 -4.66 -46.22 -53.94
CA LEU A 398 -5.48 -45.28 -53.18
C LEU A 398 -6.79 -45.93 -52.70
N ASN A 399 -7.44 -46.71 -53.55
CA ASN A 399 -8.66 -47.43 -53.20
C ASN A 399 -8.40 -48.49 -52.11
N THR A 400 -7.30 -49.24 -52.19
CA THR A 400 -6.92 -50.20 -51.14
C THR A 400 -6.68 -49.53 -49.80
N VAL A 401 -5.93 -48.43 -49.76
CA VAL A 401 -5.65 -47.68 -48.53
C VAL A 401 -6.94 -47.07 -47.96
N THR A 402 -7.85 -46.62 -48.81
CA THR A 402 -9.16 -46.09 -48.38
C THR A 402 -10.04 -47.18 -47.75
N GLN A 403 -9.98 -48.41 -48.27
CA GLN A 403 -10.69 -49.55 -47.71
C GLN A 403 -10.13 -49.96 -46.34
N GLU A 404 -8.80 -50.01 -46.20
CA GLU A 404 -8.10 -50.29 -44.94
C GLU A 404 -8.41 -49.22 -43.88
N LYS A 405 -8.40 -47.94 -44.27
CA LYS A 405 -8.78 -46.84 -43.39
C LYS A 405 -10.20 -47.00 -42.84
N LYS A 406 -11.18 -47.32 -43.70
CA LYS A 406 -12.56 -47.57 -43.27
C LYS A 406 -12.66 -48.75 -42.29
N GLY A 407 -11.88 -49.82 -42.52
CA GLY A 407 -11.80 -50.95 -41.61
C GLY A 407 -11.30 -50.56 -40.21
N MET A 408 -10.19 -49.81 -40.15
CA MET A 408 -9.65 -49.31 -38.89
C MET A 408 -10.58 -48.30 -38.19
N GLU A 409 -11.34 -47.50 -38.93
CA GLU A 409 -12.34 -46.60 -38.37
C GLU A 409 -13.48 -47.39 -37.70
N THR A 410 -13.96 -48.47 -38.34
CA THR A 410 -14.98 -49.34 -37.74
C THR A 410 -14.48 -50.09 -36.50
N GLU A 411 -13.23 -50.55 -36.51
CA GLU A 411 -12.63 -51.23 -35.36
C GLU A 411 -12.39 -50.26 -34.19
N ASN A 412 -11.98 -49.02 -34.47
CA ASN A 412 -11.87 -47.98 -33.44
C ASN A 412 -13.23 -47.62 -32.82
N GLU A 413 -14.29 -47.53 -33.62
CA GLU A 413 -15.62 -47.24 -33.07
C GLU A 413 -16.13 -48.40 -32.21
N GLN A 414 -15.87 -49.66 -32.60
CA GLN A 414 -16.17 -50.84 -31.79
C GLN A 414 -15.40 -50.85 -30.45
N LEU A 415 -14.09 -50.57 -30.48
CA LEU A 415 -13.27 -50.49 -29.26
C LEU A 415 -13.72 -49.35 -28.34
N LYS A 416 -14.17 -48.23 -28.92
CA LYS A 416 -14.70 -47.09 -28.18
C LYS A 416 -16.04 -47.42 -27.52
N ASP A 417 -16.92 -48.14 -28.21
CA ASP A 417 -18.18 -48.63 -27.64
C ASP A 417 -17.94 -49.64 -26.51
N GLU A 418 -16.96 -50.55 -26.65
CA GLU A 418 -16.57 -51.51 -25.60
C GLU A 418 -16.01 -50.81 -24.36
N LEU A 419 -15.18 -49.77 -24.53
CA LEU A 419 -14.66 -48.96 -23.43
C LEU A 419 -15.72 -48.11 -22.72
N GLN A 420 -16.87 -47.86 -23.35
CA GLN A 420 -17.96 -47.08 -22.77
C GLN A 420 -18.95 -47.94 -21.97
N ILE A 421 -18.89 -49.28 -22.12
CA ILE A 421 -19.72 -50.27 -21.42
C ILE A 421 -18.98 -50.86 -20.20
N ALA A 422 -17.65 -50.86 -20.20
CA ALA A 422 -16.80 -51.22 -19.06
C ALA A 422 -16.66 -50.07 -18.05
#